data_AF-A0A0C9MJ02-F1
#
_entry.id   AF-A0A0C9MJ02-F1
#
_cell.length_a   1.000
_cell.length_b   1.000
_cell.length_c   1.000
_cell.angle_alpha   90.00
_cell.angle_beta   90.00
_cell.angle_gamma   90.00
#
_symmetry.space_group_name_H-M   'P 1'
#
loop_
_entity.id
_entity.type
_entity.pdbx_description
1 polymer ?
#
loop_
_entity_poly.entity_id
_entity_poly.type
_entity_poly.pdbx_seq_one_letter_code
_entity_poly.pdbx_strand_id
1 'polypeptide(L)'
;MGVKQKPSQSTPTNGISQASDRDREREKKRRAQESNVGKEFQTIDFNSMDISVLRKYARVHKIKAKSKASKEELAASVSRHFANQTVKELDTITCFLYTAHYKDSVLRLPLHI
;
A
#
# COMPACT_ATOMS: atom_id res chain seq x y z
N MET A 1 56.09 10.91 -53.07
CA MET A 1 56.32 9.95 -51.98
C MET A 1 55.73 10.59 -50.72
N GLY A 2 54.44 10.51 -50.39
CA GLY A 2 53.58 9.35 -50.17
C GLY A 2 53.30 9.25 -48.65
N VAL A 3 52.02 9.06 -48.25
CA VAL A 3 51.40 8.95 -46.89
C VAL A 3 50.81 10.26 -46.30
N LYS A 4 49.57 10.34 -45.77
CA LYS A 4 48.44 9.41 -45.57
C LYS A 4 47.14 10.22 -45.29
N GLN A 5 46.00 9.68 -45.70
CA GLN A 5 44.62 10.17 -45.47
C GLN A 5 44.09 9.89 -44.05
N LYS A 6 43.16 10.72 -43.55
CA LYS A 6 41.81 10.34 -43.06
C LYS A 6 41.00 11.56 -42.56
N PRO A 7 39.75 11.77 -43.04
CA PRO A 7 38.74 12.51 -42.29
C PRO A 7 37.61 11.61 -41.75
N SER A 8 37.24 11.89 -40.50
CA SER A 8 35.95 11.74 -39.80
C SER A 8 34.89 10.76 -40.34
N GLN A 9 34.61 9.73 -39.54
CA GLN A 9 33.35 8.99 -39.58
C GLN A 9 32.20 9.86 -39.06
N SER A 10 31.11 9.98 -39.83
CA SER A 10 29.80 10.40 -39.35
C SER A 10 28.88 9.17 -39.27
N THR A 11 28.38 8.87 -38.08
CA THR A 11 27.30 7.89 -37.85
C THR A 11 26.01 8.65 -37.55
N PRO A 12 24.88 8.31 -38.20
CA PRO A 12 23.58 8.91 -37.88
C PRO A 12 22.92 8.14 -36.72
N THR A 13 22.75 8.79 -35.55
CA THR A 13 22.07 8.25 -34.37
C THR A 13 20.58 8.61 -34.38
N ASN A 14 19.80 8.00 -35.28
CA ASN A 14 18.36 8.29 -35.42
C ASN A 14 17.49 7.19 -34.79
N GLY A 15 17.61 6.96 -33.47
CA GLY A 15 16.88 5.87 -32.79
C GLY A 15 16.51 6.07 -31.32
N ILE A 16 16.82 7.20 -30.69
CA ILE A 16 16.72 7.34 -29.23
C ILE A 16 15.34 7.88 -28.78
N SER A 17 14.58 8.53 -29.65
CA SER A 17 13.36 9.25 -29.24
C SER A 17 12.11 8.39 -29.03
N GLN A 18 12.04 7.16 -29.58
CA GLN A 18 10.85 6.31 -29.44
C GLN A 18 10.84 5.43 -28.17
N ALA A 19 12.01 5.18 -27.56
CA ALA A 19 12.13 4.32 -26.39
C ALA A 19 11.60 4.98 -25.11
N SER A 20 11.82 6.29 -24.97
CA SER A 20 11.44 7.06 -23.78
C SER A 20 9.93 7.26 -23.61
N ASP A 21 9.18 7.38 -24.71
CA ASP A 21 7.73 7.53 -24.65
C ASP A 21 7.02 6.22 -24.28
N ARG A 22 7.53 5.07 -24.75
CA ARG A 22 7.00 3.76 -24.37
C ARG A 22 7.22 3.46 -22.88
N ASP A 23 8.35 3.86 -22.32
CA ASP A 23 8.63 3.68 -20.88
C ASP A 23 7.72 4.56 -20.01
N ARG A 24 7.47 5.82 -20.42
CA ARG A 24 6.53 6.72 -19.74
C ARG A 24 5.10 6.19 -19.78
N GLU A 25 4.67 5.64 -20.91
CA GLU A 25 3.32 5.07 -21.05
C GLU A 25 3.16 3.82 -20.16
N ARG A 26 4.19 2.98 -20.07
CA ARG A 26 4.21 1.81 -19.19
C ARG A 26 4.17 2.19 -17.71
N GLU A 27 4.86 3.26 -17.31
CA GLU A 27 4.80 3.78 -15.94
C GLU A 27 3.43 4.40 -15.63
N LYS A 28 2.85 5.16 -16.57
CA LYS A 28 1.51 5.72 -16.42
C LYS A 28 0.43 4.63 -16.30
N LYS A 29 0.55 3.55 -17.08
CA LYS A 29 -0.34 2.39 -17.01
C LYS A 29 -0.18 1.59 -15.72
N ARG A 30 1.04 1.44 -15.19
CA ARG A 30 1.27 0.85 -13.84
C ARG A 30 0.60 1.68 -12.74
N ARG A 31 0.76 3.00 -12.72
CA ARG A 31 0.10 3.87 -11.73
C ARG A 31 -1.43 3.85 -11.85
N ALA A 32 -1.97 3.73 -13.06
CA ALA A 32 -3.41 3.62 -13.29
C ALA A 32 -3.99 2.24 -12.92
N GLN A 33 -3.17 1.18 -12.93
CA GLN A 33 -3.59 -0.16 -12.52
C GLN A 33 -3.54 -0.32 -11.00
N GLU A 34 -2.61 0.35 -10.31
CA GLU A 34 -2.56 0.44 -8.84
C GLU A 34 -3.75 1.23 -8.26
N SER A 35 -4.37 2.14 -9.01
CA SER A 35 -5.51 2.95 -8.54
C SER A 35 -6.89 2.29 -8.70
N ASN A 36 -6.97 1.13 -9.37
CA ASN A 36 -8.25 0.43 -9.62
C ASN A 36 -8.48 -0.80 -8.74
N VAL A 37 -7.51 -1.19 -7.88
CA VAL A 37 -7.74 -2.22 -6.86
C VAL A 37 -8.50 -1.57 -5.70
N GLY A 38 -9.84 -1.63 -5.67
CA GLY A 38 -10.62 -1.24 -4.49
C GLY A 38 -11.90 -0.44 -4.68
N LYS A 39 -12.32 -0.10 -5.90
CA LYS A 39 -13.51 0.76 -6.12
C LYS A 39 -14.85 0.16 -5.67
N GLU A 40 -14.93 -1.15 -5.51
CA GLU A 40 -16.15 -1.86 -5.13
C GLU A 40 -16.22 -2.19 -3.62
N PHE A 41 -15.15 -1.92 -2.86
CA PHE A 41 -15.17 -2.13 -1.41
C PHE A 41 -15.58 -0.84 -0.72
N GLN A 42 -16.53 -0.96 0.20
CA GLN A 42 -16.95 0.15 1.05
C GLN A 42 -15.71 0.73 1.75
N THR A 43 -15.30 1.93 1.35
CA THR A 43 -14.11 2.59 1.89
C THR A 43 -14.41 3.02 3.32
N ILE A 44 -13.63 2.50 4.26
CA ILE A 44 -13.78 2.83 5.68
C ILE A 44 -13.20 4.23 5.92
N ASP A 45 -14.04 5.17 6.39
CA ASP A 45 -13.56 6.47 6.84
C ASP A 45 -13.10 6.43 8.31
N PHE A 46 -11.78 6.42 8.50
CA PHE A 46 -11.15 6.42 9.81
C PHE A 46 -11.23 7.78 10.54
N ASN A 47 -11.55 8.89 9.85
CA ASN A 47 -11.73 10.19 10.51
C ASN A 47 -13.05 10.26 11.30
N SER A 48 -14.05 9.47 10.89
CA SER A 48 -15.31 9.34 11.63
C SER A 48 -15.14 8.64 13.00
N MET A 49 -14.04 7.90 13.20
CA MET A 49 -13.81 7.13 14.43
C MET A 49 -13.23 7.98 15.57
N ASP A 50 -13.45 7.53 16.81
CA ASP A 50 -12.85 8.15 17.99
C ASP A 50 -11.33 7.94 18.07
N ILE A 51 -10.64 8.93 18.63
CA ILE A 51 -9.18 8.86 18.81
C ILE A 51 -8.75 7.69 19.71
N SER A 52 -9.62 7.25 20.62
CA SER A 52 -9.40 6.09 21.49
C SER A 52 -9.36 4.79 20.68
N VAL A 53 -10.25 4.64 19.70
CA VAL A 53 -10.33 3.48 18.80
C VAL A 53 -9.10 3.45 17.89
N LEU A 54 -8.76 4.59 17.28
CA LEU A 54 -7.57 4.72 16.44
C LEU A 54 -6.27 4.40 17.22
N ARG A 55 -6.17 4.85 18.48
CA ARG A 55 -5.03 4.52 19.36
C ARG A 55 -5.00 3.04 19.74
N LYS A 56 -6.17 2.42 19.99
CA LYS A 56 -6.27 0.98 20.26
C LYS A 56 -5.78 0.18 19.06
N TYR A 57 -6.23 0.54 17.86
CA TYR A 57 -5.78 -0.09 16.62
C TYR A 57 -4.25 0.03 16.45
N ALA A 58 -3.71 1.24 16.61
CA ALA A 58 -2.27 1.48 16.51
C ALA A 58 -1.46 0.66 17.53
N ARG A 59 -1.95 0.49 18.76
CA ARG A 59 -1.31 -0.33 19.79
C ARG A 59 -1.30 -1.81 19.42
N VAL A 60 -2.45 -2.35 19.01
CA VAL A 60 -2.62 -3.77 18.66
C VAL A 60 -1.72 -4.12 17.47
N HIS A 61 -1.74 -3.31 16.43
CA HIS A 61 -0.93 -3.54 15.22
C HIS A 61 0.50 -2.98 15.32
N LYS A 62 0.91 -2.49 16.49
CA LYS A 62 2.25 -1.93 16.76
C LYS A 62 2.68 -0.88 15.73
N ILE A 63 1.72 -0.08 15.26
CA ILE A 63 1.95 1.02 14.33
C ILE A 63 2.77 2.09 15.04
N LYS A 64 3.90 2.47 14.46
CA LYS A 64 4.76 3.54 14.97
C LYS A 64 4.10 4.90 14.76
N ALA A 65 3.14 5.24 15.62
CA ALA A 65 2.55 6.58 15.68
C ALA A 65 3.35 7.47 16.63
N LYS A 66 3.52 8.75 16.29
CA LYS A 66 4.13 9.73 17.20
C LYS A 66 3.24 9.91 18.44
N SER A 67 3.86 10.02 19.61
CA SER A 67 3.19 10.13 20.92
C SER A 67 2.17 11.30 21.02
N LYS A 68 2.35 12.36 20.22
CA LYS A 68 1.46 13.53 20.13
C LYS A 68 0.78 13.69 18.75
N ALA A 69 0.60 12.60 18.00
CA ALA A 69 -0.06 12.65 16.70
C ALA A 69 -1.50 13.20 16.81
N SER A 70 -1.89 14.06 15.86
CA SER A 70 -3.27 14.56 15.76
C SER A 70 -4.22 13.42 15.36
N LYS A 71 -5.53 13.65 15.51
CA LYS A 71 -6.54 12.67 15.08
C LYS A 71 -6.39 12.36 13.58
N GLU A 72 -6.17 13.37 12.73
CA GLU A 72 -6.00 13.14 11.29
C GLU A 72 -4.71 12.37 10.97
N GLU A 73 -3.59 12.69 11.63
CA GLU A 73 -2.33 11.98 11.42
C GLU A 73 -2.46 10.49 11.80
N LEU A 74 -3.17 10.22 12.90
CA LEU A 74 -3.44 8.87 13.34
C LEU A 74 -4.37 8.12 12.38
N ALA A 75 -5.46 8.76 11.92
CA ALA A 75 -6.38 8.17 10.95
C ALA A 75 -5.68 7.87 9.61
N ALA A 76 -4.83 8.76 9.11
CA ALA A 76 -4.04 8.54 7.90
C ALA A 76 -3.06 7.37 8.06
N SER A 77 -2.38 7.28 9.21
CA SER A 77 -1.46 6.17 9.51
C SER A 77 -2.19 4.83 9.59
N VAL A 78 -3.34 4.80 10.27
CA VAL A 78 -4.21 3.62 10.39
C VAL A 78 -4.76 3.20 9.03
N SER A 79 -5.28 4.13 8.23
CA SER A 79 -5.80 3.86 6.89
C SER A 79 -4.73 3.24 5.99
N ARG A 80 -3.53 3.81 5.97
CA ARG A 80 -2.40 3.28 5.20
C ARG A 80 -2.01 1.87 5.67
N HIS A 81 -1.98 1.63 6.98
CA HIS A 81 -1.70 0.32 7.51
C HIS A 81 -2.78 -0.69 7.12
N PHE A 82 -4.05 -0.35 7.28
CA PHE A 82 -5.20 -1.19 6.95
C PHE A 82 -5.17 -1.63 5.49
N ALA A 83 -4.89 -0.70 4.56
CA ALA A 83 -4.81 -1.01 3.13
C ALA A 83 -3.67 -1.98 2.75
N ASN A 84 -2.60 -2.03 3.56
CA ASN A 84 -1.46 -2.91 3.32
C ASN A 84 -1.48 -4.18 4.20
N GLN A 85 -2.47 -4.32 5.07
CA GLN A 85 -2.56 -5.43 6.00
C GLN A 85 -2.90 -6.71 5.24
N THR A 86 -2.03 -7.72 5.36
CA THR A 86 -2.35 -9.07 4.92
C THR A 86 -3.11 -9.80 6.01
N VAL A 87 -4.17 -10.52 5.62
CA VAL A 87 -5.05 -11.23 6.55
C VAL A 87 -5.10 -12.69 6.15
N LYS A 88 -4.96 -13.59 7.13
CA LYS A 88 -5.24 -15.02 6.94
C LYS A 88 -6.76 -15.21 7.07
N GLU A 89 -7.44 -15.27 5.94
CA GLU A 89 -8.91 -15.21 5.90
C GLU A 89 -9.57 -16.32 6.74
N LEU A 90 -9.13 -17.57 6.59
CA LEU A 90 -9.69 -18.70 7.32
C LEU A 90 -9.59 -18.53 8.85
N ASP A 91 -8.39 -18.21 9.34
CA ASP A 91 -8.17 -18.00 10.77
C ASP A 91 -9.00 -16.82 11.28
N THR A 92 -9.09 -15.74 10.50
CA THR A 92 -9.79 -14.51 10.88
C THR A 92 -11.29 -14.71 10.94
N ILE A 93 -11.88 -15.36 9.93
CA ILE A 93 -13.31 -15.66 9.88
C ILE A 93 -13.68 -16.64 11.00
N THR A 94 -12.88 -17.69 11.20
CA THR A 94 -13.09 -18.67 12.29
C THR A 94 -13.04 -17.99 13.65
N CYS A 95 -12.03 -17.15 13.87
CA CYS A 95 -11.86 -16.38 15.08
C CYS A 95 -13.03 -15.40 15.30
N PHE A 96 -13.49 -14.72 14.24
CA PHE A 96 -14.63 -13.82 14.31
C PHE A 96 -15.91 -14.56 14.68
N LEU A 97 -16.25 -15.64 13.97
CA LEU A 97 -17.45 -16.45 14.24
C LEU A 97 -17.44 -16.99 15.66
N TYR A 98 -16.31 -17.54 16.08
CA TYR A 98 -16.15 -18.08 17.43
C TYR A 98 -16.31 -16.96 18.46
N THR A 99 -15.57 -15.86 18.32
CA THR A 99 -15.65 -14.74 19.26
C THR A 99 -17.06 -14.16 19.31
N ALA A 100 -17.77 -14.05 18.19
CA ALA A 100 -19.11 -13.50 18.10
C ALA A 100 -20.19 -14.41 18.70
N HIS A 101 -20.07 -15.72 18.51
CA HIS A 101 -21.00 -16.72 19.04
C HIS A 101 -20.79 -16.97 20.54
N TYR A 102 -19.54 -16.84 21.00
CA TYR A 102 -19.11 -17.19 22.36
C TYR A 102 -18.75 -15.97 23.21
N LYS A 103 -19.19 -14.75 22.85
CA LYS A 103 -18.81 -13.46 23.48
C LYS A 103 -18.92 -13.46 25.01
N ASP A 104 -19.94 -14.14 25.54
CA ASP A 104 -20.27 -14.20 26.96
C ASP A 104 -19.87 -15.51 27.64
N SER A 105 -19.29 -16.44 26.89
CA SER A 105 -18.88 -17.75 27.41
C SER A 105 -17.41 -17.74 27.82
N VAL A 106 -17.08 -18.57 28.81
CA VAL A 106 -15.74 -18.70 29.42
C VAL A 106 -14.69 -19.23 28.41
N LEU A 107 -15.16 -19.82 27.31
CA LEU A 107 -14.34 -20.32 26.20
C LEU A 107 -13.98 -19.18 25.24
N ARG A 108 -13.31 -18.13 25.71
CA ARG A 108 -12.72 -17.13 24.81
C ARG A 108 -11.44 -17.67 24.23
N LEU A 109 -11.32 -17.65 22.89
CA LEU A 109 -10.07 -18.02 22.23
C LEU A 109 -8.98 -17.03 22.68
N PRO A 110 -7.80 -17.49 23.13
CA PRO A 110 -6.68 -16.61 23.40
C PRO A 110 -6.27 -15.90 22.10
N LEU A 111 -6.68 -14.62 21.97
CA LEU A 111 -6.30 -13.81 20.83
C LEU A 111 -4.84 -13.36 21.03
N HIS A 112 -3.89 -14.07 20.41
CA HIS A 112 -2.52 -13.60 20.25
C HIS A 112 -2.50 -12.51 19.18
N ILE A 113 -2.81 -11.27 19.60
CA ILE A 113 -2.72 -10.04 18.80
C ILE A 113 -1.41 -9.33 19.09
#